data_AF-A0AA39SKY0-F1
#
_entry.id   AF-A0AA39SKY0-F1
#
_cell.length_a   1.000
_cell.length_b   1.000
_cell.length_c   1.000
_cell.angle_alpha   90.00
_cell.angle_beta   90.00
_cell.angle_gamma   90.00
#
_symmetry.space_group_name_H-M   'P 1'
#
loop_
_entity.id
_entity.type
_entity.pdbx_description
1 polymer ?
#
loop_
_entity_poly.entity_id
_entity_poly.type
_entity_poly.pdbx_seq_one_letter_code
_entity_poly.pdbx_strand_id
1 'polypeptide(L)'
;MTRFKEFILSDFSNQNKKLFLALVATLLLVLSAVISMVAGVHSRKNSDDKESSTASHVILKTSCDNTRYPDLCYSSIANAPGAMKKVTSQKDVIELSLNLTTTAVEHNFFKIEKLFMKTIDLTKKEKTASLA
;
A
#
# COMPACT_ATOMS: atom_id res chain seq x y z
N MET A 1 7.20 -18.18 -20.95
CA MET A 1 6.18 -17.67 -19.99
C MET A 1 4.87 -18.46 -20.11
N THR A 2 4.94 -19.80 -20.12
CA THR A 2 3.79 -20.70 -20.30
C THR A 2 3.73 -21.80 -19.24
N ARG A 3 4.83 -22.02 -18.50
CA ARG A 3 4.92 -23.05 -17.44
C ARG A 3 4.36 -22.63 -16.09
N PHE A 4 4.23 -21.33 -15.82
CA PHE A 4 3.69 -20.81 -14.56
C PHE A 4 2.14 -20.83 -14.53
N LYS A 5 1.49 -20.80 -15.71
CA LYS A 5 0.03 -20.83 -15.84
C LYS A 5 -0.56 -22.23 -15.62
N GLU A 6 0.21 -23.28 -15.92
CA GLU A 6 -0.15 -24.69 -15.68
C GLU A 6 -0.16 -25.06 -14.19
N PHE A 7 0.65 -24.39 -13.36
CA PHE A 7 0.74 -24.70 -11.93
C PHE A 7 -0.47 -24.21 -11.12
N ILE A 8 -1.16 -23.17 -11.60
CA ILE A 8 -2.30 -22.55 -10.90
C ILE A 8 -3.65 -23.09 -11.38
N LEU A 9 -3.69 -23.82 -12.50
CA LEU A 9 -4.95 -24.26 -13.14
C LEU A 9 -5.07 -25.79 -13.26
N SER A 10 -4.58 -26.56 -12.30
CA SER A 10 -4.97 -27.98 -12.17
C SER A 10 -5.91 -28.19 -10.98
N ASP A 11 -7.20 -28.10 -11.33
CA ASP A 11 -8.28 -28.96 -10.86
C ASP A 11 -8.74 -28.89 -9.39
N PHE A 12 -9.63 -27.93 -9.12
CA PHE A 12 -10.69 -28.11 -8.11
C PHE A 12 -11.70 -29.15 -8.60
N SER A 13 -11.32 -30.43 -8.58
CA SER A 13 -12.22 -31.56 -8.81
C SER A 13 -12.29 -32.49 -7.60
N ASN A 14 -13.53 -32.83 -7.26
CA ASN A 14 -14.05 -33.30 -5.98
C ASN A 14 -13.68 -34.77 -5.64
N GLN A 15 -12.45 -35.21 -5.91
CA GLN A 15 -11.98 -36.57 -5.56
C GLN A 15 -10.63 -36.61 -4.80
N ASN A 16 -9.96 -35.47 -4.58
CA ASN A 16 -8.58 -35.44 -4.08
C ASN A 16 -8.42 -34.77 -2.70
N LYS A 17 -9.43 -34.88 -1.83
CA LYS A 17 -9.42 -34.30 -0.46
C LYS A 17 -8.22 -34.78 0.35
N LYS A 18 -7.78 -36.03 0.12
CA LYS A 18 -6.62 -36.65 0.79
C LYS A 18 -5.28 -36.06 0.34
N LEU A 19 -5.15 -35.70 -0.94
CA LEU A 19 -3.92 -35.10 -1.48
C LEU A 19 -3.79 -33.64 -1.07
N PHE A 20 -4.91 -32.89 -1.04
CA PHE A 20 -4.91 -31.51 -0.54
C PHE A 20 -4.55 -31.44 0.95
N LEU A 21 -5.14 -32.33 1.78
CA LEU A 21 -4.78 -32.43 3.20
C LEU A 21 -3.32 -32.82 3.41
N ALA A 22 -2.77 -33.71 2.58
CA ALA A 22 -1.36 -34.09 2.65
C ALA A 22 -0.42 -32.92 2.29
N LEU A 23 -0.80 -32.08 1.34
CA LEU A 23 -0.02 -30.91 0.92
C LEU A 23 -0.07 -29.77 1.95
N VAL A 24 -1.22 -29.58 2.59
CA VAL A 24 -1.36 -28.60 3.69
C VAL A 24 -0.62 -29.08 4.95
N ALA A 25 -0.65 -30.38 5.24
CA ALA A 25 0.03 -30.95 6.41
C ALA A 25 1.56 -30.84 6.32
N THR A 26 2.16 -31.05 5.14
CA THR A 26 3.61 -30.85 4.95
C THR A 26 4.01 -29.38 5.05
N LEU A 27 3.16 -28.44 4.60
CA LEU A 27 3.42 -27.00 4.73
C LEU A 27 3.44 -26.53 6.21
N LEU A 28 2.56 -27.10 7.05
CA LEU A 28 2.51 -26.77 8.49
C LEU A 28 3.70 -27.33 9.28
N LEU A 29 4.27 -28.48 8.88
CA LEU A 29 5.42 -29.08 9.56
C LEU A 29 6.75 -28.34 9.35
N VAL A 30 6.83 -27.47 8.33
CA VAL A 30 8.03 -26.64 8.06
C VAL A 30 8.07 -25.39 8.97
N LEU A 31 7.03 -25.12 9.77
CA LEU A 31 6.92 -23.92 10.60
C LEU A 31 7.35 -24.09 12.07
N SER A 32 7.83 -25.26 12.50
CA SER A 32 8.27 -25.47 13.89
C SER A 32 9.79 -25.60 14.03
N ALA A 33 10.47 -24.47 14.24
CA ALA A 33 11.54 -24.28 15.24
C ALA A 33 12.29 -22.96 15.04
N VAL A 34 11.75 -21.85 15.59
CA VAL A 34 12.59 -20.76 16.14
C VAL A 34 11.90 -20.24 17.40
N ILE A 35 12.13 -20.89 18.54
CA ILE A 35 11.84 -20.28 19.84
C ILE A 35 13.08 -19.47 20.20
N SER A 36 13.04 -18.16 19.92
CA SER A 36 14.08 -17.21 20.30
C SER A 36 14.01 -16.92 21.80
N MET A 37 15.13 -17.12 22.49
CA MET A 37 15.37 -16.64 23.85
C MET A 37 15.25 -15.11 23.88
N VAL A 38 14.23 -14.58 24.56
CA VAL A 38 14.23 -13.16 24.97
C VAL A 38 14.97 -13.11 26.31
N ALA A 39 16.30 -13.08 26.24
CA ALA A 39 17.08 -12.48 27.30
C ALA A 39 16.80 -10.97 27.24
N GLY A 40 16.30 -10.42 28.34
CA GLY A 40 15.90 -9.02 28.44
C GLY A 40 17.06 -8.09 28.08
N VAL A 41 16.98 -7.48 26.89
CA VAL A 41 17.77 -6.30 26.59
C VAL A 41 17.13 -5.12 27.28
N HIS A 42 17.89 -4.53 28.20
CA HIS A 42 17.58 -3.25 28.80
C HIS A 42 17.37 -2.24 27.65
N SER A 43 16.12 -1.88 27.38
CA SER A 43 15.78 -0.98 26.28
C SER A 43 16.29 0.41 26.67
N ARG A 44 17.47 0.76 26.17
CA ARG A 44 17.89 2.16 26.12
C ARG A 44 16.90 2.86 25.22
N LYS A 45 16.09 3.72 25.84
CA LYS A 45 15.07 4.54 25.21
C LYS A 45 15.70 5.35 24.07
N ASN A 46 15.23 5.09 22.84
CA ASN A 46 15.62 5.78 21.62
C ASN A 46 15.38 7.29 21.75
N SER A 47 16.46 8.06 21.80
CA SER A 47 16.41 9.50 21.61
C SER A 47 16.40 9.86 20.12
N ASP A 48 17.01 9.02 19.27
CA ASP A 48 17.22 9.30 17.85
C ASP A 48 15.92 9.26 17.02
N ASP A 49 14.98 8.36 17.33
CA ASP A 49 13.71 8.24 16.60
C ASP A 49 12.79 9.46 16.81
N LYS A 50 12.86 10.09 17.99
CA LYS A 50 12.06 11.28 18.31
C LYS A 50 12.60 12.52 17.62
N GLU A 51 13.92 12.63 17.50
CA GLU A 51 14.57 13.73 16.81
C GLU A 51 14.32 13.64 15.30
N SER A 52 14.49 12.45 14.72
CA SER A 52 14.24 12.20 13.29
C SER A 52 12.78 12.46 12.90
N SER A 53 11.81 11.97 13.68
CA SER A 53 10.38 12.25 13.42
C SER A 53 10.05 13.75 13.50
N THR A 54 10.62 14.48 14.47
CA THR A 54 10.42 15.93 14.57
C THR A 54 10.99 16.67 13.36
N ALA A 55 12.20 16.30 12.92
CA ALA A 55 12.82 16.89 11.73
C ALA A 55 11.99 16.63 10.46
N SER A 56 11.49 15.41 10.28
CA SER A 56 10.61 15.05 9.17
C SER A 56 9.32 15.89 9.15
N HIS A 57 8.72 16.14 10.32
CA HIS A 57 7.53 17.00 10.42
C HIS A 57 7.82 18.46 10.06
N VAL A 58 8.99 18.99 10.44
CA VAL A 58 9.40 20.34 10.06
C VAL A 58 9.63 20.43 8.56
N ILE A 59 10.40 19.50 7.98
CA ILE A 59 10.68 19.46 6.53
C ILE A 59 9.38 19.35 5.73
N LEU A 60 8.48 18.46 6.15
CA LEU A 60 7.18 18.30 5.51
C LEU A 60 6.37 19.59 5.56
N LYS A 61 6.27 20.21 6.74
CA LYS A 61 5.53 21.46 6.92
C LYS A 61 6.08 22.57 6.03
N THR A 62 7.38 22.85 6.12
CA THR A 62 8.02 23.90 5.31
C THR A 62 7.93 23.63 3.80
N SER A 63 7.94 22.36 3.39
CA SER A 63 7.75 21.99 1.98
C SER A 63 6.31 22.24 1.53
N CYS A 64 5.32 21.89 2.35
CA CYS A 64 3.90 22.03 2.03
C CYS A 64 3.40 23.48 2.10
N ASP A 65 4.02 24.35 2.91
CA ASP A 65 3.64 25.76 3.05
C ASP A 65 3.73 26.54 1.72
N ASN A 66 4.58 26.10 0.79
CA ASN A 66 4.74 26.71 -0.54
C ASN A 66 3.76 26.15 -1.59
N THR A 67 2.87 25.22 -1.21
CA THR A 67 1.91 24.61 -2.13
C THR A 67 0.59 25.37 -2.14
N ARG A 68 -0.22 25.17 -3.19
CA ARG A 68 -1.57 25.78 -3.28
C ARG A 68 -2.55 25.29 -2.21
N TYR A 69 -2.34 24.07 -1.69
CA TYR A 69 -3.19 23.45 -0.67
C TYR A 69 -2.33 22.88 0.47
N PRO A 70 -1.79 23.73 1.36
CA PRO A 70 -0.82 23.31 2.39
C PRO A 70 -1.34 22.22 3.31
N ASP A 71 -2.58 22.35 3.80
CA ASP A 71 -3.19 21.37 4.71
C ASP A 71 -3.41 20.01 4.03
N LEU A 72 -3.80 20.01 2.75
CA LEU A 72 -3.96 18.78 1.97
C LEU A 72 -2.61 18.12 1.72
N CYS A 73 -1.59 18.88 1.34
CA CYS A 73 -0.22 18.37 1.15
C CYS A 73 0.28 17.69 2.44
N TYR A 74 0.18 18.40 3.56
CA TYR A 74 0.66 17.90 4.85
C TYR A 74 -0.10 16.65 5.29
N SER A 75 -1.44 16.72 5.31
CA SER A 75 -2.27 15.60 5.77
C SER A 75 -2.15 14.37 4.89
N SER A 76 -2.05 14.54 3.56
CA SER A 76 -1.92 13.42 2.63
C SER A 76 -0.64 12.61 2.86
N ILE A 77 0.47 13.30 3.15
CA ILE A 77 1.75 12.65 3.43
C ILE A 77 1.83 12.14 4.87
N ALA A 78 1.41 12.94 5.86
CA ALA A 78 1.48 12.55 7.27
C ALA A 78 0.61 11.32 7.59
N ASN A 79 -0.53 11.17 6.90
CA ASN A 79 -1.42 10.02 7.09
C ASN A 79 -1.03 8.81 6.23
N ALA A 80 -0.12 8.97 5.27
CA ALA A 80 0.33 7.86 4.44
C ALA A 80 1.21 6.89 5.27
N PRO A 81 0.89 5.58 5.29
CA PRO A 81 1.61 4.61 6.12
C PRO A 81 3.11 4.60 5.85
N GLY A 82 3.90 4.89 6.89
CA GLY A 82 5.36 4.88 6.80
C GLY A 82 5.99 6.03 5.99
N ALA A 83 5.20 6.97 5.47
CA ALA A 83 5.71 8.07 4.66
C ALA A 83 6.61 9.01 5.47
N MET A 84 6.24 9.33 6.72
CA MET A 84 7.05 10.19 7.59
C MET A 84 8.47 9.68 7.83
N LYS A 85 8.70 8.36 7.78
CA LYS A 85 10.03 7.77 7.95
C LYS A 85 10.95 8.00 6.73
N LYS A 86 10.39 8.34 5.58
CA LYS A 86 11.12 8.59 4.33
C LYS A 86 11.43 10.07 4.11
N VAL A 87 10.82 10.97 4.88
CA VAL A 87 11.00 12.41 4.71
C VAL A 87 12.31 12.84 5.37
N THR A 88 13.34 12.99 4.56
CA THR A 88 14.65 13.54 4.97
C THR A 88 14.96 14.86 4.25
N SER A 89 14.27 15.14 3.15
CA SER A 89 14.46 16.32 2.31
C SER A 89 13.18 16.72 1.58
N GLN A 90 13.16 17.92 1.00
CA GLN A 90 12.05 18.37 0.14
C GLN A 90 11.86 17.46 -1.08
N LYS A 91 12.93 16.85 -1.60
CA LYS A 91 12.86 15.90 -2.71
C LYS A 91 11.98 14.70 -2.34
N ASP A 92 12.12 14.18 -1.12
CA ASP A 92 11.32 13.05 -0.65
C ASP A 92 9.84 13.42 -0.54
N VAL A 93 9.54 14.65 -0.11
CA VAL A 93 8.17 15.19 -0.07
C VAL A 93 7.56 15.23 -1.47
N ILE A 94 8.33 15.66 -2.47
CA ILE A 94 7.89 15.67 -3.88
C ILE A 94 7.65 14.25 -4.39
N GLU A 95 8.58 13.31 -4.16
CA GLU A 95 8.44 11.92 -4.59
C GLU A 95 7.21 11.24 -3.95
N LEU A 96 7.01 11.43 -2.65
CA LEU A 96 5.82 10.95 -1.94
C LEU A 96 4.53 11.57 -2.50
N SER A 97 4.54 12.87 -2.78
CA SER A 97 3.39 13.57 -3.38
C SER A 97 3.02 13.00 -4.76
N LEU A 98 4.03 12.74 -5.59
CA LEU A 98 3.83 12.15 -6.91
C LEU A 98 3.28 10.73 -6.81
N ASN A 99 3.84 9.90 -5.93
CA ASN A 99 3.36 8.53 -5.73
C ASN A 99 1.90 8.49 -5.23
N LEU A 100 1.55 9.35 -4.26
CA LEU A 100 0.18 9.49 -3.77
C LEU A 100 -0.77 9.95 -4.87
N THR A 101 -0.34 10.89 -5.72
CA THR A 101 -1.12 11.37 -6.85
C THR A 101 -1.35 10.27 -7.88
N THR A 102 -0.31 9.49 -8.21
CA THR A 102 -0.43 8.34 -9.11
C THR A 102 -1.45 7.33 -8.57
N THR A 103 -1.35 6.95 -7.30
CA THR A 103 -2.33 6.05 -6.67
C THR A 103 -3.75 6.62 -6.71
N ALA A 104 -3.91 7.92 -6.46
CA ALA A 104 -5.22 8.57 -6.53
C ALA A 104 -5.79 8.56 -7.95
N VAL A 105 -4.96 8.85 -8.97
CA VAL A 105 -5.35 8.82 -10.38
C VAL A 105 -5.74 7.41 -10.82
N GLU A 106 -4.94 6.40 -10.48
CA GLU A 106 -5.25 4.99 -10.78
C GLU A 106 -6.59 4.58 -10.15
N HIS A 107 -6.77 4.86 -8.86
CA HIS A 107 -8.01 4.54 -8.17
C HIS A 107 -9.22 5.26 -8.79
N ASN A 108 -9.07 6.52 -9.17
CA ASN A 108 -10.12 7.28 -9.84
C ASN A 108 -10.44 6.71 -11.23
N PHE A 109 -9.42 6.36 -12.01
CA PHE A 109 -9.59 5.74 -13.32
C PHE A 109 -10.37 4.43 -13.21
N PHE A 110 -9.97 3.51 -12.35
CA PHE A 110 -10.68 2.25 -12.14
C PHE A 110 -12.11 2.46 -11.61
N LYS A 111 -12.34 3.49 -10.80
CA LYS A 111 -13.68 3.82 -10.33
C LYS A 111 -14.57 4.29 -11.48
N ILE A 112 -14.06 5.17 -12.35
CA ILE A 112 -14.77 5.65 -13.54
C ILE A 112 -15.04 4.50 -14.51
N GLU A 113 -14.04 3.65 -14.78
CA GLU A 113 -14.20 2.46 -15.62
C GLU A 113 -15.30 1.53 -15.08
N LYS A 114 -15.29 1.24 -13.77
CA LYS A 114 -16.36 0.45 -13.13
C LYS A 114 -17.74 1.09 -13.25
N LEU A 115 -17.84 2.41 -13.20
CA LEU A 115 -19.11 3.09 -13.44
C LEU A 115 -19.60 2.80 -14.86
N PHE A 116 -18.75 2.98 -15.87
CA PHE A 116 -19.09 2.67 -17.26
C PHE A 116 -19.48 1.21 -17.50
N MET A 117 -18.77 0.26 -16.89
CA MET A 117 -19.08 -1.18 -17.02
C MET A 117 -20.37 -1.57 -16.30
N LYS A 118 -20.72 -0.90 -15.20
CA LYS A 118 -21.90 -1.21 -14.39
C LYS A 118 -23.18 -0.60 -14.97
N THR A 119 -23.08 0.38 -15.87
CA THR A 119 -24.22 1.11 -16.40
C THR A 119 -24.47 0.83 -17.88
N ILE A 120 -25.55 0.09 -18.13
CA ILE A 120 -26.38 0.26 -19.32
C ILE A 120 -27.09 1.65 -19.30
N ASP A 121 -27.03 2.39 -18.18
CA ASP A 121 -27.85 3.60 -17.95
C ASP A 121 -27.13 4.75 -17.19
N LEU A 122 -25.92 5.16 -17.63
CA LEU A 122 -25.37 6.46 -17.20
C LEU A 122 -26.23 7.55 -17.83
N THR A 123 -26.63 8.55 -17.04
CA THR A 123 -27.33 9.70 -17.62
C THR A 123 -26.43 10.38 -18.64
N LYS A 124 -27.02 10.96 -19.70
CA LYS A 124 -26.24 11.64 -20.76
C LYS A 124 -25.22 12.64 -20.19
N LYS A 125 -25.55 13.29 -19.07
CA LYS A 125 -24.67 14.23 -18.36
C LYS A 125 -23.46 13.57 -17.72
N GLU A 126 -23.63 12.44 -17.04
CA GLU A 126 -22.52 11.71 -16.39
C GLU A 126 -21.54 11.13 -17.41
N LYS A 127 -22.06 10.66 -18.56
CA LYS A 127 -21.24 10.17 -19.66
C LYS A 127 -20.35 11.26 -20.25
N THR A 128 -20.89 12.45 -20.49
CA THR A 128 -20.12 13.60 -21.03
C THR A 128 -19.08 14.11 -20.03
N ALA A 129 -19.42 14.20 -18.74
CA ALA A 129 -18.49 14.67 -17.72
C ALA A 129 -17.30 13.71 -17.47
N SER A 130 -17.45 12.43 -17.83
CA SER A 130 -16.43 11.40 -17.64
C SER A 130 -15.57 11.13 -18.89
N LEU A 131 -15.88 11.79 -20.02
CA LEU A 131 -15.17 11.66 -21.31
C LEU A 131 -14.35 12.91 -21.68
N ALA A 132 -14.50 14.00 -20.92
CA ALA A 132 -13.75 15.26 -21.09
C ALA A 132 -12.50 15.25 -20.19
#